data_AF-A0A358V0M1-F1
#
_entry.id   AF-A0A358V0M1-F1
#
_cell.length_a   1.000
_cell.length_b   1.000
_cell.length_c   1.000
_cell.angle_alpha   90.00
_cell.angle_beta   90.00
_cell.angle_gamma   90.00
#
_symmetry.space_group_name_H-M   'P 1'
#
loop_
_entity.id
_entity.type
_entity.pdbx_description
1 polymer ?
#
loop_
_entity_poly.entity_id
_entity_poly.type
_entity_poly.pdbx_seq_one_letter_code
_entity_poly.pdbx_strand_id
1 'polypeptide(L)'
;MKFGGFPEPFLSGSELEHRRWSRQRRGLLLNEELRELTQIQLLSVAENLMILLNDKIGALLSATALSEDLRISVPTVLNWLAIFERLYIVFRILPFSTRISRSLRKMPKLYLWDWSQIISESVRFENCVASHLFKAVSYWNALGLTRDAQLYFLRDRLGRETDFLVTKNRKPWFAVEAKLAEDKIDHSLRYFCDQLDIPGIQLILRPGMYKKSGPITVISADTWLGHLV
;
A
#
# COMPACT_ATOMS: atom_id res chain seq x y z
N MET A 1 13.16 5.12 -5.39
CA MET A 1 11.76 5.59 -5.23
C MET A 1 11.24 6.42 -6.41
N LYS A 2 12.00 7.38 -6.97
CA LYS A 2 11.52 8.35 -7.97
C LYS A 2 10.84 7.72 -9.20
N PHE A 3 11.42 6.67 -9.76
CA PHE A 3 10.95 6.06 -11.01
C PHE A 3 9.97 4.88 -10.82
N GLY A 4 9.38 4.74 -9.63
CA GLY A 4 8.43 3.65 -9.37
C GLY A 4 9.10 2.29 -9.26
N GLY A 5 8.28 1.24 -9.33
CA GLY A 5 8.70 -0.17 -9.22
C GLY A 5 8.63 -0.95 -10.52
N PHE A 6 8.43 -0.27 -11.65
CA PHE A 6 8.33 -0.89 -12.97
C PHE A 6 9.68 -0.87 -13.68
N PRO A 7 10.04 -1.95 -14.41
CA PRO A 7 11.38 -2.09 -14.97
C PRO A 7 11.77 -0.95 -15.93
N GLU A 8 10.88 -0.56 -16.84
CA GLU A 8 11.24 0.36 -17.92
C GLU A 8 11.60 1.76 -17.38
N PRO A 9 10.78 2.41 -16.54
CA PRO A 9 11.17 3.69 -15.98
C PRO A 9 12.33 3.57 -15.00
N PHE A 10 12.37 2.50 -14.20
CA PHE A 10 13.44 2.28 -13.21
C PHE A 10 14.81 2.16 -13.88
N LEU A 11 14.91 1.37 -14.94
CA LEU A 11 16.15 1.14 -15.69
C LEU A 11 16.55 2.36 -16.54
N SER A 12 15.57 3.13 -17.05
CA SER A 12 15.86 4.33 -17.85
C SER A 12 16.53 5.44 -17.05
N GLY A 13 16.20 5.57 -15.76
CA GLY A 13 16.69 6.64 -14.89
C GLY A 13 16.32 8.07 -15.32
N SER A 14 15.45 8.24 -16.33
CA SER A 14 15.12 9.53 -16.94
C SER A 14 13.72 10.00 -16.53
N GLU A 15 13.65 11.20 -15.95
CA GLU A 15 12.39 11.84 -15.57
C GLU A 15 11.48 12.12 -16.79
N LEU A 16 12.07 12.37 -17.97
CA LEU A 16 11.32 12.57 -19.19
C LEU A 16 10.67 11.27 -19.66
N GLU A 17 11.45 10.18 -19.71
CA GLU A 17 10.96 8.86 -20.10
C GLU A 17 9.96 8.31 -19.09
N HIS A 18 10.19 8.52 -17.79
CA HIS A 18 9.24 8.15 -16.75
C HIS A 18 7.89 8.84 -16.91
N ARG A 19 7.88 10.16 -17.16
CA ARG A 19 6.62 10.90 -17.41
C ARG A 19 5.92 10.43 -18.68
N ARG A 20 6.68 10.13 -19.74
CA ARG A 20 6.14 9.60 -21.00
C ARG A 20 5.50 8.23 -20.78
N TRP A 21 6.23 7.32 -20.15
CA TRP A 21 5.77 5.97 -19.84
C TRP A 21 4.54 5.99 -18.93
N SER A 22 4.53 6.81 -17.88
CA SER A 22 3.37 6.94 -16.97
C SER A 22 2.11 7.38 -17.70
N ARG A 23 2.23 8.36 -18.61
CA ARG A 23 1.10 8.82 -19.44
C ARG A 23 0.61 7.73 -20.39
N GLN A 24 1.54 7.05 -21.07
CA GLN A 24 1.20 5.95 -21.96
C GLN A 24 0.51 4.81 -21.23
N ARG A 25 1.06 4.37 -20.09
CA ARG A 25 0.47 3.32 -19.26
C ARG A 25 -0.94 3.68 -18.81
N ARG A 26 -1.15 4.90 -18.28
CA ARG A 26 -2.50 5.34 -17.91
C ARG A 26 -3.45 5.32 -19.10
N GLY A 27 -2.98 5.76 -20.26
CA GLY A 27 -3.72 5.70 -21.51
C GLY A 27 -4.12 4.27 -21.89
N LEU A 28 -3.20 3.31 -21.84
CA LEU A 28 -3.47 1.90 -22.14
C LEU A 28 -4.49 1.29 -21.15
N LEU A 29 -4.23 1.43 -19.85
CA LEU A 29 -5.09 0.86 -18.81
C LEU A 29 -6.50 1.48 -18.83
N LEU A 30 -6.61 2.80 -19.02
CA LEU A 30 -7.90 3.48 -18.99
C LEU A 30 -8.64 3.43 -20.33
N ASN A 31 -7.96 3.60 -21.47
CA ASN A 31 -8.66 3.77 -22.76
C ASN A 31 -8.78 2.49 -23.57
N GLU A 32 -7.84 1.55 -23.45
CA GLU A 32 -7.87 0.31 -24.22
C GLU A 32 -8.56 -0.78 -23.38
N GLU A 33 -8.01 -1.10 -22.20
CA GLU A 33 -8.55 -2.19 -21.38
C GLU A 33 -9.94 -1.88 -20.80
N LEU A 34 -10.17 -0.68 -20.23
CA LEU A 34 -11.50 -0.37 -19.68
C LEU A 34 -12.57 -0.15 -20.74
N ARG A 35 -12.21 0.33 -21.93
CA ARG A 35 -13.19 0.58 -23.01
C ARG A 35 -13.71 -0.72 -23.61
N GLU A 36 -12.85 -1.75 -23.69
CA GLU A 36 -13.29 -3.10 -24.04
C GLU A 36 -14.21 -3.70 -22.97
N LEU A 37 -14.01 -3.33 -21.69
CA LEU A 37 -14.76 -3.84 -20.56
C LEU A 37 -16.03 -3.03 -20.21
N THR A 38 -16.17 -1.77 -20.65
CA THR A 38 -17.20 -0.84 -20.17
C THR A 38 -17.67 0.19 -21.20
N GLN A 39 -18.86 0.77 -21.00
CA GLN A 39 -19.41 1.84 -21.85
C GLN A 39 -18.69 3.19 -21.64
N ILE A 40 -18.77 4.10 -22.62
CA ILE A 40 -18.07 5.41 -22.60
C ILE A 40 -18.44 6.26 -21.37
N GLN A 41 -19.70 6.25 -20.92
CA GLN A 41 -20.12 7.03 -19.73
C GLN A 41 -19.46 6.53 -18.45
N LEU A 42 -19.22 5.22 -18.36
CA LEU A 42 -18.57 4.56 -17.23
C LEU A 42 -17.08 4.94 -17.16
N LEU A 43 -16.43 5.17 -18.31
CA LEU A 43 -15.03 5.58 -18.35
C LEU A 43 -14.77 6.92 -17.63
N SER A 44 -15.63 7.93 -17.84
CA SER A 44 -15.48 9.24 -17.17
C SER A 44 -15.56 9.14 -15.64
N VAL A 45 -16.38 8.22 -15.13
CA VAL A 45 -16.49 7.94 -13.69
C VAL A 45 -15.19 7.31 -13.17
N ALA A 46 -14.60 6.40 -13.93
CA ALA A 46 -13.34 5.76 -13.58
C ALA A 46 -12.19 6.78 -13.50
N GLU A 47 -12.08 7.69 -14.47
CA GLU A 47 -11.07 8.74 -14.47
C GLU A 47 -11.20 9.67 -13.26
N ASN A 48 -12.42 10.13 -12.97
CA ASN A 48 -12.68 11.00 -11.81
C ASN A 48 -12.39 10.27 -10.49
N LEU A 49 -12.77 8.99 -10.38
CA LEU A 49 -12.44 8.18 -9.21
C LEU A 49 -10.92 8.06 -9.02
N MET A 50 -10.15 7.84 -10.09
CA MET A 50 -8.68 7.79 -10.02
C MET A 50 -8.08 9.10 -9.53
N ILE A 51 -8.63 10.24 -9.93
CA ILE A 51 -8.19 11.56 -9.43
C ILE A 51 -8.43 11.65 -7.93
N LEU A 52 -9.63 11.33 -7.45
CA LEU A 52 -9.98 11.38 -6.03
C LEU A 52 -9.14 10.42 -5.17
N LEU A 53 -8.79 9.24 -5.71
CA LEU A 53 -8.01 8.24 -4.99
C LEU A 53 -6.59 8.70 -4.68
N ASN A 54 -5.98 9.58 -5.47
CA ASN A 54 -4.62 10.08 -5.22
C ASN A 54 -4.50 10.76 -3.84
N ASP A 55 -5.55 11.46 -3.41
CA ASP A 55 -5.58 12.15 -2.11
C ASP A 55 -5.98 11.24 -0.94
N LYS A 56 -6.31 9.96 -1.22
CA LYS A 56 -6.74 8.97 -0.24
C LYS A 56 -5.73 7.84 -0.03
N ILE A 57 -4.57 7.90 -0.67
CA ILE A 57 -3.52 6.88 -0.55
C ILE A 57 -3.02 6.80 0.89
N GLY A 58 -2.95 5.60 1.46
CA GLY A 58 -2.55 5.36 2.84
C GLY A 58 -3.58 5.75 3.90
N ALA A 59 -4.67 6.42 3.52
CA ALA A 59 -5.78 6.78 4.41
C ALA A 59 -6.88 5.71 4.42
N LEU A 60 -7.76 5.76 5.44
CA LEU A 60 -8.95 4.92 5.48
C LEU A 60 -9.90 5.25 4.32
N LEU A 61 -10.21 4.24 3.51
CA LEU A 61 -11.03 4.38 2.31
C LEU A 61 -12.52 4.25 2.63
N SER A 62 -13.26 5.34 2.44
CA SER A 62 -14.73 5.35 2.54
C SER A 62 -15.38 5.27 1.17
N ALA A 63 -15.96 4.11 0.85
CA ALA A 63 -16.73 3.96 -0.39
C ALA A 63 -17.99 4.85 -0.40
N THR A 64 -18.56 5.14 0.77
CA THR A 64 -19.69 6.08 0.92
C THR A 64 -19.27 7.51 0.57
N ALA A 65 -18.14 7.99 1.11
CA ALA A 65 -17.67 9.34 0.79
C ALA A 65 -17.35 9.49 -0.71
N LEU A 66 -16.68 8.50 -1.31
CA LEU A 66 -16.41 8.50 -2.75
C LEU A 66 -17.69 8.47 -3.59
N SER A 67 -18.72 7.76 -3.12
CA SER A 67 -20.03 7.68 -3.77
C SER A 67 -20.74 9.04 -3.75
N GLU A 68 -20.66 9.77 -2.64
CA GLU A 68 -21.19 11.13 -2.49
C GLU A 68 -20.44 12.13 -3.38
N ASP A 69 -19.10 12.11 -3.36
CA ASP A 69 -18.25 13.00 -4.16
C ASP A 69 -18.48 12.82 -5.67
N LEU A 70 -18.65 11.58 -6.14
CA LEU A 70 -18.86 11.24 -7.55
C LEU A 70 -20.33 11.22 -7.98
N ARG A 71 -21.27 11.33 -7.03
CA ARG A 71 -22.72 11.21 -7.27
C ARG A 71 -23.12 9.91 -7.98
N ILE A 72 -22.50 8.80 -7.59
CA ILE A 72 -22.82 7.45 -8.07
C ILE A 72 -23.16 6.54 -6.90
N SER A 73 -23.66 5.33 -7.15
CA SER A 73 -23.97 4.39 -6.06
C SER A 73 -22.70 3.79 -5.41
N VAL A 74 -22.76 3.46 -4.12
CA VAL A 74 -21.68 2.74 -3.41
C VAL A 74 -21.29 1.43 -4.11
N PRO A 75 -22.23 0.57 -4.57
CA PRO A 75 -21.88 -0.60 -5.38
C PRO A 75 -21.08 -0.27 -6.63
N THR A 76 -21.37 0.85 -7.30
CA THR A 76 -20.62 1.30 -8.48
C THR A 76 -19.17 1.65 -8.12
N VAL A 77 -18.95 2.38 -7.02
CA VAL A 77 -17.59 2.68 -6.52
C VAL A 77 -16.84 1.39 -6.21
N LEU A 78 -17.46 0.45 -5.48
CA LEU A 78 -16.83 -0.82 -5.12
C LEU A 78 -16.47 -1.67 -6.34
N ASN A 79 -17.33 -1.67 -7.36
CA ASN A 79 -17.07 -2.36 -8.63
C ASN A 79 -15.85 -1.75 -9.34
N TRP A 80 -15.74 -0.42 -9.40
CA TRP A 80 -14.58 0.25 -9.98
C TRP A 80 -13.29 -0.04 -9.23
N LEU A 81 -13.32 0.00 -7.89
CA LEU A 81 -12.16 -0.35 -7.07
C LEU A 81 -11.71 -1.79 -7.36
N ALA A 82 -12.65 -2.73 -7.50
CA ALA A 82 -12.32 -4.11 -7.85
C ALA A 82 -11.72 -4.24 -9.26
N ILE A 83 -12.19 -3.44 -10.23
CA ILE A 83 -11.59 -3.39 -11.57
C ILE A 83 -10.16 -2.84 -11.47
N PHE A 84 -9.92 -1.73 -10.77
CA PHE A 84 -8.59 -1.15 -10.61
C PHE A 84 -7.59 -2.10 -9.94
N GLU A 85 -8.04 -2.94 -9.02
CA GLU A 85 -7.21 -3.99 -8.42
C GLU A 85 -6.83 -5.06 -9.45
N ARG A 86 -7.78 -5.50 -10.28
CA ARG A 86 -7.51 -6.50 -11.35
C ARG A 86 -6.56 -5.98 -12.42
N LEU A 87 -6.59 -4.67 -12.69
CA LEU A 87 -5.70 -4.01 -13.63
C LEU A 87 -4.34 -3.61 -13.02
N TYR A 88 -4.06 -4.02 -11.78
CA TYR A 88 -2.82 -3.65 -11.07
C TYR A 88 -2.57 -2.13 -11.07
N ILE A 89 -3.64 -1.35 -10.94
CA ILE A 89 -3.57 0.10 -10.71
C ILE A 89 -3.40 0.35 -9.21
N VAL A 90 -4.24 -0.31 -8.41
CA VAL A 90 -4.27 -0.17 -6.95
C VAL A 90 -4.26 -1.54 -6.27
N PHE A 91 -3.99 -1.56 -4.97
CA PHE A 91 -4.26 -2.69 -4.10
C PHE A 91 -4.73 -2.19 -2.73
N ARG A 92 -5.57 -2.98 -2.04
CA ARG A 92 -6.07 -2.65 -0.71
C ARG A 92 -5.43 -3.53 0.36
N ILE A 93 -5.21 -2.95 1.53
CA ILE A 93 -4.87 -3.69 2.75
C ILE A 93 -5.94 -3.46 3.80
N LEU A 94 -6.25 -4.51 4.56
CA LEU A 94 -7.28 -4.47 5.58
C LEU A 94 -6.67 -4.22 6.97
N PRO A 95 -7.45 -3.70 7.93
CA PRO A 95 -7.00 -3.64 9.31
C PRO A 95 -7.00 -5.05 9.91
N PHE A 96 -5.95 -5.38 10.65
CA PHE A 96 -5.84 -6.67 11.31
C PHE A 96 -6.96 -6.88 12.34
N SER A 97 -7.41 -8.13 12.44
CA SER A 97 -8.32 -8.61 13.47
C SER A 97 -8.11 -10.11 13.64
N THR A 98 -8.12 -10.58 14.88
CA THR A 98 -8.03 -12.02 15.20
C THR A 98 -9.10 -12.85 14.52
N ARG A 99 -10.26 -12.23 14.25
CA ARG A 99 -11.31 -12.81 13.40
C ARG A 99 -11.27 -12.14 12.02
N ILE A 100 -10.93 -12.91 11.00
CA ILE A 100 -10.86 -12.47 9.60
C ILE A 100 -12.19 -11.85 9.16
N SER A 101 -13.32 -12.45 9.54
CA SER A 101 -14.66 -11.93 9.21
C SER A 101 -14.93 -10.51 9.72
N ARG A 102 -14.26 -10.09 10.80
CA ARG A 102 -14.34 -8.70 11.29
C ARG A 102 -13.42 -7.76 10.52
N SER A 103 -12.27 -8.24 10.06
CA SER A 103 -11.34 -7.47 9.21
C SER A 103 -12.02 -7.09 7.89
N LEU A 104 -12.68 -8.06 7.25
CA LEU A 104 -13.40 -7.88 5.97
C LEU A 104 -14.52 -6.82 6.00
N ARG A 105 -15.03 -6.47 7.19
CA ARG A 105 -16.10 -5.46 7.36
C ARG A 105 -15.58 -4.06 7.68
N LYS A 106 -14.29 -3.91 7.95
CA LYS A 106 -13.68 -2.64 8.30
C LYS A 106 -13.17 -1.91 7.05
N MET A 107 -13.02 -0.61 7.17
CA MET A 107 -12.49 0.24 6.10
C MET A 107 -11.03 -0.15 5.78
N PRO A 108 -10.71 -0.46 4.52
CA PRO A 108 -9.34 -0.73 4.10
C PRO A 108 -8.53 0.56 3.96
N LYS A 109 -7.22 0.43 3.82
CA LYS A 109 -6.35 1.43 3.17
C LYS A 109 -6.11 1.04 1.72
N LEU A 110 -5.86 2.03 0.86
CA LEU A 110 -5.58 1.84 -0.57
C LEU A 110 -4.20 2.38 -0.91
N TYR A 111 -3.49 1.66 -1.78
CA TYR A 111 -2.15 1.98 -2.27
C TYR A 111 -2.08 1.78 -3.78
N LEU A 112 -1.20 2.53 -4.45
CA LEU A 112 -0.91 2.41 -5.88
C LEU A 112 0.17 1.37 -6.14
N TRP A 113 0.08 0.64 -7.25
CA TRP A 113 1.23 -0.15 -7.72
C TRP A 113 2.36 0.73 -8.26
N ASP A 114 2.01 1.88 -8.85
CA ASP A 114 2.96 2.90 -9.26
C ASP A 114 2.99 4.07 -8.27
N TRP A 115 3.78 3.94 -7.19
CA TRP A 115 3.92 4.99 -6.19
C TRP A 115 4.58 6.27 -6.73
N SER A 116 5.22 6.23 -7.91
CA SER A 116 5.87 7.42 -8.48
C SER A 116 4.89 8.53 -8.84
N GLN A 117 3.61 8.20 -8.99
CA GLN A 117 2.52 9.16 -9.24
C GLN A 117 2.17 10.01 -8.01
N ILE A 118 2.60 9.58 -6.82
CA ILE A 118 2.24 10.22 -5.55
C ILE A 118 3.09 11.46 -5.32
N ILE A 119 2.49 12.63 -5.18
CA ILE A 119 3.25 13.89 -5.03
C ILE A 119 3.93 13.98 -3.65
N SER A 120 3.21 13.68 -2.57
CA SER A 120 3.74 13.75 -1.20
C SER A 120 4.82 12.69 -0.98
N GLU A 121 6.01 13.12 -0.57
CA GLU A 121 7.15 12.21 -0.37
C GLU A 121 6.91 11.21 0.76
N SER A 122 6.26 11.63 1.85
CA SER A 122 5.93 10.74 2.97
C SER A 122 4.96 9.64 2.54
N VAL A 123 3.89 10.01 1.85
CA VAL A 123 2.89 9.04 1.34
C VAL A 123 3.51 8.15 0.26
N ARG A 124 4.36 8.71 -0.60
CA ARG A 124 5.11 7.96 -1.61
C ARG A 124 6.02 6.90 -0.97
N PHE A 125 6.71 7.26 0.12
CA PHE A 125 7.57 6.33 0.84
C PHE A 125 6.78 5.21 1.52
N GLU A 126 5.72 5.55 2.24
CA GLU A 126 4.80 4.56 2.84
C GLU A 126 4.25 3.61 1.76
N ASN A 127 3.77 4.14 0.63
CA ASN A 127 3.26 3.31 -0.47
C ASN A 127 4.36 2.44 -1.08
N CYS A 128 5.60 2.94 -1.22
CA CYS A 128 6.72 2.14 -1.70
C CYS A 128 6.96 0.94 -0.77
N VAL A 129 6.94 1.15 0.55
CA VAL A 129 7.05 0.07 1.56
C VAL A 129 5.87 -0.90 1.42
N ALA A 130 4.64 -0.39 1.32
CA ALA A 130 3.45 -1.21 1.11
C ALA A 130 3.59 -2.14 -0.11
N SER A 131 4.05 -1.62 -1.24
CA SER A 131 4.24 -2.39 -2.46
C SER A 131 5.32 -3.46 -2.32
N HIS A 132 6.44 -3.17 -1.64
CA HIS A 132 7.48 -4.18 -1.40
C HIS A 132 7.00 -5.29 -0.47
N LEU A 133 6.31 -4.95 0.62
CA LEU A 133 5.73 -5.93 1.54
C LEU A 133 4.68 -6.79 0.83
N PHE A 134 3.80 -6.18 0.04
CA PHE A 134 2.77 -6.91 -0.70
C PHE A 134 3.39 -7.90 -1.71
N LYS A 135 4.44 -7.47 -2.43
CA LYS A 135 5.21 -8.34 -3.33
C LYS A 135 5.88 -9.48 -2.56
N ALA A 136 6.54 -9.19 -1.45
CA ALA A 136 7.23 -10.19 -0.64
C ALA A 136 6.26 -11.25 -0.10
N VAL A 137 5.14 -10.83 0.48
CA VAL A 137 4.06 -11.73 0.93
C VAL A 137 3.54 -12.60 -0.22
N SER A 138 3.29 -11.99 -1.40
CA SER A 138 2.82 -12.73 -2.57
C SER A 138 3.85 -13.76 -3.05
N TYR A 139 5.12 -13.37 -3.06
CA TYR A 139 6.24 -14.23 -3.43
C TYR A 139 6.41 -15.42 -2.47
N TRP A 140 6.38 -15.18 -1.15
CA TRP A 140 6.50 -16.25 -0.16
C TRP A 140 5.35 -17.26 -0.25
N ASN A 141 4.13 -16.80 -0.55
CA ASN A 141 2.99 -17.68 -0.79
C ASN A 141 3.16 -18.48 -2.09
N ALA A 142 3.59 -17.83 -3.18
CA ALA A 142 3.79 -18.49 -4.47
C ALA A 142 4.84 -19.60 -4.42
N LEU A 143 5.90 -19.42 -3.62
CA LEU A 143 6.94 -20.43 -3.40
C LEU A 143 6.58 -21.49 -2.35
N GLY A 144 5.42 -21.38 -1.68
CA GLY A 144 5.05 -22.29 -0.60
C GLY A 144 5.91 -22.16 0.67
N LEU A 145 6.67 -21.07 0.82
CA LEU A 145 7.48 -20.78 2.02
C LEU A 145 6.61 -20.51 3.25
N THR A 146 5.34 -20.15 3.02
CA THR A 146 4.31 -20.00 4.05
C THR A 146 2.98 -20.52 3.52
N ARG A 147 2.06 -20.90 4.43
CA ARG A 147 0.72 -21.36 4.03
C ARG A 147 -0.25 -20.22 3.73
N ASP A 148 -0.13 -19.09 4.43
CA ASP A 148 -1.04 -17.95 4.32
C ASP A 148 -0.42 -16.63 4.83
N ALA A 149 0.74 -16.24 4.29
CA ALA A 149 1.25 -14.90 4.57
C ALA A 149 0.26 -13.84 4.06
N GLN A 150 0.02 -12.80 4.85
CA GLN A 150 -0.92 -11.73 4.52
C GLN A 150 -0.41 -10.39 5.06
N LEU A 151 -0.77 -9.32 4.36
CA LEU A 151 -0.44 -7.95 4.73
C LEU A 151 -1.69 -7.21 5.24
N TYR A 152 -1.54 -6.58 6.40
CA TYR A 152 -2.55 -5.79 7.08
C TYR A 152 -1.97 -4.46 7.54
N PHE A 153 -2.79 -3.59 8.12
CA PHE A 153 -2.36 -2.51 9.02
C PHE A 153 -2.92 -2.72 10.42
N LEU A 154 -2.36 -2.06 11.43
CA LEU A 154 -2.85 -2.13 12.81
C LEU A 154 -3.57 -0.86 13.15
N ARG A 155 -4.81 -0.97 13.67
CA ARG A 155 -5.57 0.17 14.18
C ARG A 155 -6.49 -0.25 15.31
N ASP A 156 -6.49 0.51 16.39
CA ASP A 156 -7.37 0.27 17.53
C ASP A 156 -8.56 1.25 17.60
N ARG A 157 -9.36 1.15 18.67
CA ARG A 157 -10.53 2.01 18.89
C ARG A 157 -10.17 3.42 19.35
N LEU A 158 -8.97 3.63 19.90
CA LEU A 158 -8.47 4.94 20.33
C LEU A 158 -7.81 5.70 19.18
N GLY A 159 -7.72 5.09 17.99
CA GLY A 159 -7.14 5.70 16.80
C GLY A 159 -5.62 5.53 16.69
N ARG A 160 -4.99 4.74 17.57
CA ARG A 160 -3.58 4.38 17.42
C ARG A 160 -3.43 3.50 16.19
N GLU A 161 -2.41 3.79 15.38
CA GLU A 161 -2.20 3.14 14.10
C GLU A 161 -0.72 2.84 13.87
N THR A 162 -0.44 1.69 13.26
CA THR A 162 0.87 1.32 12.71
C THR A 162 0.67 0.86 11.28
N ASP A 163 1.55 1.33 10.40
CA ASP A 163 1.33 1.26 8.95
C ASP A 163 1.08 -0.14 8.44
N PHE A 164 1.90 -1.11 8.87
CA PHE A 164 1.82 -2.47 8.36
C PHE A 164 2.00 -3.54 9.44
N LEU A 165 1.31 -4.66 9.22
CA LEU A 165 1.50 -5.92 9.92
C LEU A 165 1.55 -7.04 8.89
N VAL A 166 2.61 -7.84 8.95
CA VAL A 166 2.67 -9.11 8.23
C VAL A 166 2.25 -10.22 9.18
N THR A 167 1.35 -11.08 8.72
CA THR A 167 0.98 -12.31 9.41
C THR A 167 1.53 -13.52 8.68
N LYS A 168 1.80 -14.60 9.41
CA LYS A 168 2.18 -15.91 8.87
C LYS A 168 1.41 -17.00 9.64
N ASN A 169 0.80 -17.95 8.95
CA ASN A 169 -0.01 -19.01 9.56
C ASN A 169 -1.15 -18.43 10.43
N ARG A 170 -1.80 -17.36 9.93
CA ARG A 170 -2.81 -16.53 10.63
C ARG A 170 -2.36 -15.88 11.94
N LYS A 171 -1.07 -15.86 12.24
CA LYS A 171 -0.52 -15.23 13.45
C LYS A 171 0.27 -13.98 13.07
N PRO A 172 0.20 -12.90 13.87
CA PRO A 172 1.11 -11.76 13.74
C PRO A 172 2.56 -12.25 13.66
N TRP A 173 3.33 -11.73 12.71
CA TRP A 173 4.73 -12.11 12.51
C TRP A 173 5.68 -10.94 12.80
N PHE A 174 5.46 -9.79 12.16
CA PHE A 174 6.18 -8.55 12.46
C PHE A 174 5.37 -7.34 12.01
N ALA A 175 5.59 -6.21 12.68
CA ALA A 175 5.00 -4.92 12.31
C ALA A 175 6.04 -4.01 11.66
N VAL A 176 5.59 -3.15 10.74
CA VAL A 176 6.44 -2.18 10.04
C VAL A 176 5.81 -0.80 10.11
N GLU A 177 6.64 0.20 10.40
CA GLU A 177 6.31 1.63 10.38
C GLU A 177 7.26 2.36 9.41
N ALA A 178 6.74 3.23 8.55
CA ALA A 178 7.54 3.98 7.59
C ALA A 178 7.63 5.46 7.98
N LYS A 179 8.83 5.97 8.29
CA LYS A 179 9.07 7.39 8.56
C LYS A 179 10.14 7.94 7.61
N LEU A 180 10.03 9.20 7.17
CA LEU A 180 11.05 9.77 6.29
C LEU A 180 12.43 9.85 6.97
N ALA A 181 12.50 10.41 8.18
CA ALA A 181 13.78 10.61 8.88
C ALA A 181 13.72 10.45 10.40
N GLU A 182 12.54 10.31 11.01
CA GLU A 182 12.37 10.19 12.46
C GLU A 182 13.00 8.89 12.97
N ASP A 183 14.05 9.00 13.79
CA ASP A 183 14.77 7.86 14.36
C ASP A 183 14.35 7.55 15.81
N LYS A 184 13.48 8.39 16.38
CA LYS A 184 12.72 8.06 17.58
C LYS A 184 11.68 7.01 17.23
N ILE A 185 11.63 5.97 18.06
CA ILE A 185 10.69 4.87 17.88
C ILE A 185 9.26 5.38 18.00
N ASP A 186 8.43 5.04 17.02
CA ASP A 186 7.01 5.36 17.01
C ASP A 186 6.30 4.70 18.20
N HIS A 187 5.49 5.49 18.89
CA HIS A 187 4.78 5.05 20.08
C HIS A 187 3.74 3.96 19.77
N SER A 188 3.01 4.09 18.66
CA SER A 188 2.00 3.11 18.25
C SER A 188 2.66 1.80 17.84
N LEU A 189 3.78 1.86 17.10
CA LEU A 189 4.57 0.68 16.75
C LEU A 189 4.97 -0.08 18.02
N ARG A 190 5.55 0.62 19.00
CA ARG A 190 5.94 0.01 20.27
C ARG A 190 4.75 -0.61 21.00
N TYR A 191 3.67 0.15 21.13
CA TYR A 191 2.45 -0.33 21.79
C TYR A 191 1.95 -1.64 21.17
N PHE A 192 1.86 -1.76 19.85
CA PHE A 192 1.37 -2.98 19.21
C PHE A 192 2.37 -4.13 19.26
N CYS A 193 3.68 -3.87 19.11
CA CYS A 193 4.71 -4.89 19.27
C CYS A 193 4.68 -5.53 20.66
N ASP A 194 4.56 -4.71 21.71
CA ASP A 194 4.47 -5.17 23.10
C ASP A 194 3.14 -5.93 23.33
N GLN A 195 2.02 -5.47 22.76
CA GLN A 195 0.72 -6.12 22.91
C GLN A 195 0.63 -7.48 22.20
N LEU A 196 1.26 -7.61 21.03
CA LEU A 196 1.18 -8.81 20.17
C LEU A 196 2.37 -9.76 20.36
N ASP A 197 3.38 -9.35 21.13
CA ASP A 197 4.65 -10.06 21.31
C ASP A 197 5.33 -10.38 19.96
N ILE A 198 5.53 -9.34 19.15
CA ILE A 198 6.15 -9.45 17.82
C ILE A 198 7.28 -8.42 17.63
N PRO A 199 8.28 -8.73 16.80
CA PRO A 199 9.28 -7.75 16.40
C PRO A 199 8.66 -6.59 15.61
N GLY A 200 9.24 -5.40 15.78
CA GLY A 200 8.89 -4.18 15.06
C GLY A 200 10.03 -3.68 14.21
N ILE A 201 9.71 -3.16 13.03
CA ILE A 201 10.68 -2.56 12.12
C ILE A 201 10.22 -1.14 11.80
N GLN A 202 11.02 -0.14 12.19
CA GLN A 202 10.82 1.23 11.75
C GLN A 202 11.77 1.51 10.59
N LEU A 203 11.21 1.60 9.39
CA LEU A 203 11.96 1.92 8.18
C LEU A 203 12.12 3.42 8.05
N ILE A 204 13.35 3.85 7.80
CA ILE A 204 13.66 5.25 7.53
C ILE A 204 14.33 5.47 6.20
N LEU A 205 14.01 6.59 5.55
CA LEU A 205 14.60 7.01 4.28
C LEU A 205 15.93 7.75 4.52
N ARG A 206 16.82 7.11 5.28
CA ARG A 206 18.16 7.62 5.57
C ARG A 206 19.16 6.45 5.45
N PRO A 207 20.07 6.48 4.46
CA PRO A 207 21.04 5.41 4.26
C PRO A 207 21.92 5.15 5.48
N GLY A 208 22.33 3.90 5.68
CA GLY A 208 23.28 3.50 6.72
C GLY A 208 22.73 3.52 8.15
N MET A 209 21.44 3.76 8.33
CA MET A 209 20.82 3.75 9.64
C MET A 209 20.58 2.34 10.15
N TYR A 210 21.02 2.09 11.38
CA TYR A 210 20.70 0.89 12.14
C TYR A 210 20.71 1.19 13.64
N LYS A 211 19.61 0.89 14.32
CA LYS A 211 19.49 1.05 15.77
C LYS A 211 18.49 0.02 16.29
N LYS A 212 18.87 -0.72 17.33
CA LYS A 212 17.99 -1.70 17.98
C LYS A 212 17.63 -1.26 19.39
N SER A 213 16.36 -1.40 19.76
CA SER A 213 15.85 -1.08 21.10
C SER A 213 14.78 -2.08 21.51
N GLY A 214 15.18 -3.12 22.24
CA GLY A 214 14.32 -4.25 22.57
C GLY A 214 13.88 -5.02 21.31
N PRO A 215 12.57 -5.27 21.11
CA PRO A 215 12.06 -5.99 19.94
C PRO A 215 11.99 -5.12 18.67
N ILE A 216 12.29 -3.83 18.76
CA ILE A 216 12.15 -2.88 17.65
C ILE A 216 13.51 -2.53 17.07
N THR A 217 13.59 -2.57 15.75
CA THR A 217 14.77 -2.16 14.97
C THR A 217 14.39 -0.97 14.09
N VAL A 218 15.11 0.14 14.24
CA VAL A 218 15.10 1.27 13.30
C VAL A 218 16.21 1.01 12.28
N ILE A 219 15.86 0.94 11.00
CA ILE A 219 16.80 0.55 9.93
C ILE A 219 16.53 1.31 8.64
N SER A 220 17.55 1.53 7.83
CA SER A 220 17.39 2.14 6.52
C SER A 220 16.55 1.27 5.59
N ALA A 221 15.63 1.91 4.87
CA ALA A 221 14.66 1.22 4.04
C ALA A 221 15.32 0.47 2.87
N ASP A 222 16.35 1.05 2.26
CA ASP A 222 17.13 0.43 1.18
C ASP A 222 17.74 -0.92 1.60
N THR A 223 18.29 -0.98 2.81
CA THR A 223 18.94 -2.17 3.34
C THR A 223 17.90 -3.23 3.68
N TRP A 224 16.86 -2.87 4.45
CA TRP A 224 15.89 -3.85 4.91
C TRP A 224 14.99 -4.38 3.79
N LEU A 225 14.48 -3.50 2.90
CA LEU A 225 13.63 -3.93 1.79
C LEU A 225 14.39 -4.79 0.77
N GLY A 226 15.70 -4.56 0.61
CA GLY A 226 16.56 -5.39 -0.25
C GLY A 226 16.72 -6.84 0.20
N HIS A 227 16.34 -7.16 1.44
CA HIS A 227 16.41 -8.52 2.01
C HIS A 227 15.05 -9.23 2.07
N LEU A 228 13.96 -8.63 1.57
CA LEU A 228 12.62 -9.22 1.65
C LEU A 228 12.38 -10.39 0.69
N VAL A 229 13.18 -10.49 -0.38
CA VAL A 229 13.02 -11.45 -1.49
C VAL A 229 14.36 -12.08 -1.80
#